data_AF-A0A2D3VTE8-F1
#
_entry.id   AF-A0A2D3VTE8-F1
#
_cell.length_a   1.000
_cell.length_b   1.000
_cell.length_c   1.000
_cell.angle_alpha   90.00
_cell.angle_beta   90.00
_cell.angle_gamma   90.00
#
_symmetry.space_group_name_H-M   'P 1'
#
loop_
_entity.id
_entity.type
_entity.pdbx_description
1 polymer ?
#
loop_
_entity_poly.entity_id
_entity_poly.type
_entity_poly.pdbx_seq_one_letter_code
_entity_poly.pdbx_strand_id
1 'polypeptide(L)'
;MMQKIIFLLLTLSVFVYAQSLAEVKSYMFQNYLIEKLDEKEIFIDETSLHVKGDFALLKTPPKIKDGRGSFDYFLDVDYNVCLQKEDGVWKVIYDLSRSDVPSTEEWREIQKSFPQNFPKELLSEFWQKGL
;
A
#
# COMPACT_ATOMS: atom_id res chain seq x y z
N MET A 1 27.96 11.18 23.40
CA MET A 1 27.56 11.81 22.11
C MET A 1 26.88 10.83 21.15
N MET A 2 27.23 9.54 21.15
CA MET A 2 26.57 8.48 20.34
C MET A 2 25.07 8.24 20.65
N GLN A 3 24.63 8.32 21.92
CA GLN A 3 23.23 8.03 22.28
C GLN A 3 22.21 9.01 21.69
N LYS A 4 22.59 10.26 21.42
CA LYS A 4 21.67 11.27 20.85
C LYS A 4 21.42 11.07 19.35
N ILE A 5 22.36 10.46 18.62
CA ILE A 5 22.25 10.24 17.17
C ILE A 5 21.32 9.04 16.88
N ILE A 6 21.39 7.99 17.69
CA ILE A 6 20.53 6.80 17.56
C ILE A 6 19.05 7.15 17.83
N PHE A 7 18.79 8.00 18.82
CA PHE A 7 17.43 8.42 19.16
C PHE A 7 16.77 9.26 18.06
N LEU A 8 17.54 10.09 17.35
CA LEU A 8 17.04 10.95 16.27
C LEU A 8 16.66 10.13 15.02
N LEU A 9 17.46 9.13 14.66
CA LEU A 9 17.21 8.25 13.51
C LEU A 9 15.94 7.40 13.69
N LEU A 10 15.67 6.91 14.90
CA LEU A 10 14.45 6.15 15.22
C LEU A 10 13.17 7.00 15.16
N THR A 11 13.24 8.28 15.54
CA THR A 11 12.05 9.16 15.50
C THR A 11 11.65 9.57 14.08
N LEU A 12 12.63 9.76 13.19
CA LEU A 12 12.38 10.11 11.78
C LEU A 12 11.79 8.95 10.98
N SER A 13 12.22 7.71 11.25
CA SER A 13 11.67 6.54 10.58
C SER A 13 10.21 6.28 10.95
N VAL A 14 9.85 6.44 12.23
CA VAL A 14 8.47 6.22 12.71
C VAL A 14 7.50 7.28 12.18
N PHE A 15 7.93 8.54 12.08
CA PHE A 15 7.05 9.62 11.61
C PHE A 15 6.74 9.53 10.10
N VAL A 16 7.76 9.21 9.29
CA VAL A 16 7.59 8.96 7.84
C VAL A 16 6.67 7.76 7.59
N TYR A 17 6.71 6.76 8.47
CA TYR A 17 5.88 5.58 8.40
C TYR A 17 4.42 5.88 8.77
N ALA A 18 4.17 6.63 9.84
CA ALA A 18 2.81 6.98 10.25
C ALA A 18 2.06 7.79 9.17
N GLN A 19 2.75 8.67 8.45
CA GLN A 19 2.15 9.43 7.36
C GLN A 19 1.84 8.56 6.13
N SER A 20 2.67 7.57 5.82
CA SER A 20 2.40 6.63 4.72
C SER A 20 1.10 5.85 4.95
N LEU A 21 0.88 5.44 6.19
CA LEU A 21 -0.30 4.69 6.57
C LEU A 21 -1.57 5.54 6.49
N ALA A 22 -1.53 6.85 6.74
CA ALA A 22 -2.72 7.70 6.69
C ALA A 22 -3.27 7.82 5.26
N GLU A 23 -2.41 8.14 4.28
CA GLU A 23 -2.80 8.23 2.87
C GLU A 23 -3.36 6.90 2.36
N VAL A 24 -2.65 5.81 2.65
CA VAL A 24 -3.08 4.47 2.26
C VAL A 24 -4.42 4.13 2.90
N LYS A 25 -4.62 4.41 4.20
CA LYS A 25 -5.91 4.16 4.86
C LYS A 25 -7.05 4.89 4.19
N SER A 26 -6.88 6.18 3.92
CA SER A 26 -7.88 7.00 3.23
C SER A 26 -8.19 6.44 1.83
N TYR A 27 -7.16 6.08 1.06
CA TYR A 27 -7.34 5.45 -0.24
C TYR A 27 -8.12 4.14 -0.15
N MET A 28 -7.76 3.27 0.79
CA MET A 28 -8.39 1.95 0.94
C MET A 28 -9.85 2.07 1.36
N PHE A 29 -10.15 3.03 2.25
CA PHE A 29 -11.52 3.36 2.66
C PHE A 29 -12.38 3.82 1.48
N GLN A 30 -11.83 4.67 0.61
CA GLN A 30 -12.56 5.21 -0.51
C GLN A 30 -12.84 4.16 -1.60
N ASN A 31 -11.91 3.23 -1.82
CA ASN A 31 -11.95 2.33 -2.98
C ASN A 31 -12.43 0.91 -2.67
N TYR A 32 -12.30 0.42 -1.43
CA TYR A 32 -12.62 -0.98 -1.12
C TYR A 32 -13.59 -1.18 0.05
N LEU A 33 -13.98 -0.13 0.76
CA LEU A 33 -14.95 -0.26 1.85
C LEU A 33 -16.33 -0.58 1.27
N ILE A 34 -16.90 -1.71 1.69
CA ILE A 34 -18.24 -2.16 1.27
C ILE A 34 -19.30 -1.88 2.33
N GLU A 35 -18.91 -1.88 3.61
CA GLU A 35 -19.80 -1.67 4.74
C GLU A 35 -19.32 -0.53 5.62
N LYS A 36 -20.26 0.15 6.29
CA LYS A 36 -19.91 1.31 7.10
C LYS A 36 -19.00 0.91 8.27
N LEU A 37 -17.81 1.52 8.33
CA LEU A 37 -16.82 1.32 9.38
C LEU A 37 -16.20 2.67 9.77
N ASP A 38 -15.86 2.87 11.04
CA ASP A 38 -15.05 4.03 11.45
C ASP A 38 -13.58 3.78 11.08
N GLU A 39 -12.92 4.74 10.44
CA GLU A 39 -11.49 4.65 10.09
C GLU A 39 -10.59 4.37 11.31
N LYS A 40 -11.02 4.81 12.50
CA LYS A 40 -10.32 4.51 13.75
C LYS A 40 -10.36 3.04 14.13
N GLU A 41 -11.26 2.24 13.57
CA GLU A 41 -11.37 0.80 13.83
C GLU A 41 -10.40 -0.03 13.00
N ILE A 42 -9.69 0.57 12.02
CA ILE A 42 -8.73 -0.15 11.20
C ILE A 42 -7.27 0.16 11.52
N PHE A 43 -6.42 -0.79 11.20
CA PHE A 43 -4.98 -0.57 11.07
C PHE A 43 -4.44 -1.32 9.87
N ILE A 44 -3.35 -0.81 9.32
CA ILE A 44 -2.58 -1.49 8.29
C ILE A 44 -1.39 -2.12 9.01
N ASP A 45 -1.18 -3.40 8.77
CA ASP A 45 -0.05 -4.12 9.35
C ASP A 45 1.25 -3.63 8.71
N GLU A 46 2.21 -3.22 9.54
CA GLU A 46 3.47 -2.65 9.06
C GLU A 46 4.28 -3.64 8.20
N THR A 47 4.12 -4.93 8.46
CA THR A 47 4.78 -6.00 7.70
C THR A 47 4.25 -6.13 6.27
N SER A 48 3.12 -5.50 5.98
CA SER A 48 2.44 -5.57 4.68
C SER A 48 2.87 -4.47 3.72
N LEU A 49 3.68 -3.52 4.18
CA LEU A 49 4.25 -2.43 3.37
C LEU A 49 5.72 -2.74 3.04
N HIS A 50 5.98 -3.04 1.78
CA HIS A 50 7.32 -3.33 1.29
C HIS A 50 7.93 -2.08 0.68
N VAL A 51 9.01 -1.55 1.27
CA VAL A 51 9.62 -0.27 0.87
C VAL A 51 10.95 -0.50 0.15
N LYS A 52 11.18 0.20 -0.97
CA LYS A 52 12.47 0.31 -1.64
C LYS A 52 12.73 1.74 -2.10
N GLY A 53 13.66 2.42 -1.43
CA GLY A 53 13.96 3.83 -1.70
C GLY A 53 12.71 4.68 -1.50
N ASP A 54 12.34 5.43 -2.53
CA ASP A 54 11.15 6.29 -2.54
C ASP A 54 9.89 5.57 -3.09
N PHE A 55 9.89 4.25 -3.17
CA PHE A 55 8.74 3.45 -3.61
C PHE A 55 8.31 2.45 -2.54
N ALA A 56 7.02 2.14 -2.51
CA ALA A 56 6.51 1.08 -1.65
C ALA A 56 5.35 0.31 -2.31
N LEU A 57 5.09 -0.90 -1.84
CA LEU A 57 3.96 -1.71 -2.24
C LEU A 57 3.24 -2.24 -1.00
N LEU A 58 1.94 -1.98 -0.91
CA LEU A 58 1.05 -2.58 0.09
C LEU A 58 0.41 -3.84 -0.47
N LYS A 59 0.50 -4.97 0.26
CA LYS A 59 0.01 -6.29 -0.20
C LYS A 59 -1.20 -6.87 0.54
N THR A 60 -1.82 -6.15 1.47
CA THR A 60 -2.87 -6.74 2.31
C THR A 60 -4.06 -5.82 2.49
N PRO A 61 -5.25 -6.37 2.79
CA PRO A 61 -6.37 -5.56 3.27
C PRO A 61 -6.02 -4.86 4.58
N PRO A 62 -6.76 -3.82 4.97
CA PRO A 62 -6.73 -3.29 6.31
C PRO A 62 -7.28 -4.32 7.30
N LYS A 63 -6.71 -4.36 8.51
CA LYS A 63 -7.16 -5.23 9.59
C LYS A 63 -8.10 -4.44 10.52
N ILE A 64 -9.12 -5.11 11.04
CA ILE A 64 -9.99 -4.54 12.07
C ILE A 64 -9.32 -4.72 13.44
N LYS A 65 -9.26 -3.66 14.24
CA LYS A 65 -8.54 -3.62 15.52
C LYS A 65 -9.08 -4.60 16.57
N ASP A 66 -10.36 -4.92 16.50
CA ASP A 66 -11.00 -5.86 17.43
C ASP A 66 -10.87 -7.33 17.01
N GLY A 67 -10.19 -7.61 15.90
CA GLY A 67 -9.94 -8.95 15.40
C GLY A 67 -11.04 -9.54 14.53
N ARG A 68 -12.10 -8.79 14.20
CA ARG A 68 -13.06 -9.19 13.16
C ARG A 68 -12.37 -9.40 11.81
N GLY A 69 -13.00 -10.22 10.96
CA GLY A 69 -12.55 -10.44 9.59
C GLY A 69 -12.61 -9.14 8.77
N SER A 70 -11.56 -8.84 8.02
CA SER A 70 -11.51 -7.65 7.16
C SER A 70 -12.51 -7.73 6.00
N PHE A 71 -12.80 -8.93 5.50
CA PHE A 71 -13.65 -9.15 4.33
C PHE A 71 -15.14 -8.93 4.57
N ASP A 72 -15.56 -8.76 5.83
CA ASP A 72 -16.91 -8.30 6.17
C ASP A 72 -17.09 -6.80 5.86
N TYR A 73 -15.99 -6.06 5.74
CA TYR A 73 -15.97 -4.60 5.60
C TYR A 73 -15.28 -4.11 4.33
N PHE A 74 -14.36 -4.91 3.79
CA PHE A 74 -13.57 -4.57 2.61
C PHE A 74 -13.75 -5.62 1.52
N LEU A 75 -13.63 -5.19 0.26
CA LEU A 75 -13.65 -6.10 -0.89
C LEU A 75 -12.63 -7.22 -0.73
N ASP A 76 -13.02 -8.45 -1.07
CA ASP A 76 -12.11 -9.59 -1.15
C ASP A 76 -11.36 -9.54 -2.48
N VAL A 77 -10.22 -8.84 -2.46
CA VAL A 77 -9.33 -8.65 -3.62
C VAL A 77 -7.89 -8.93 -3.20
N ASP A 78 -7.04 -9.23 -4.18
CA ASP A 78 -5.61 -9.26 -3.97
C ASP A 78 -5.04 -7.84 -4.01
N TYR A 79 -4.87 -7.24 -2.83
CA TYR A 79 -4.43 -5.86 -2.65
C TYR A 79 -2.99 -5.67 -3.10
N ASN A 80 -2.73 -4.77 -4.05
CA ASN A 80 -1.38 -4.40 -4.50
C ASN A 80 -1.37 -2.91 -4.84
N VAL A 81 -1.29 -2.08 -3.81
CA VAL A 81 -1.30 -0.61 -3.95
C VAL A 81 0.13 -0.09 -4.04
N CYS A 82 0.48 0.55 -5.15
CA CYS A 82 1.80 1.10 -5.42
C CYS A 82 1.89 2.55 -4.91
N LEU A 83 2.95 2.82 -4.15
CA LEU A 83 3.20 4.12 -3.57
C LEU A 83 4.53 4.71 -4.03
N GLN A 84 4.57 6.04 -4.10
CA GLN A 84 5.79 6.82 -4.26
C GLN A 84 5.87 7.91 -3.20
N LYS A 85 7.08 8.16 -2.72
CA LYS A 85 7.38 9.24 -1.80
C LYS A 85 7.78 10.49 -2.59
N GLU A 86 7.00 11.56 -2.41
CA GLU A 86 7.23 12.87 -3.00
C GLU A 86 7.27 13.91 -1.89
N ASP A 87 8.35 14.71 -1.81
CA ASP A 87 8.54 15.75 -0.80
C ASP A 87 8.33 15.26 0.65
N GLY A 88 8.72 14.02 0.92
CA GLY A 88 8.55 13.40 2.24
C GLY A 88 7.22 12.69 2.46
N VAL A 89 6.26 12.85 1.54
CA VAL A 89 4.88 12.35 1.64
C VAL A 89 4.69 11.16 0.72
N TRP A 90 4.16 10.06 1.24
CA TRP A 90 3.77 8.93 0.43
C TRP A 90 2.44 9.19 -0.24
N LYS A 91 2.35 8.86 -1.53
CA LYS A 91 1.14 8.97 -2.34
C LYS A 91 0.88 7.65 -3.05
N VAL A 92 -0.39 7.30 -3.21
CA VAL A 92 -0.78 6.21 -4.11
C VAL A 92 -0.58 6.69 -5.54
N ILE A 93 0.29 6.01 -6.29
CA ILE A 93 0.61 6.35 -7.68
C ILE A 93 0.01 5.38 -8.69
N TYR A 94 -0.33 4.18 -8.24
CA TYR A 94 -1.00 3.18 -9.04
C TYR A 94 -1.67 2.16 -8.14
N ASP A 95 -2.80 1.63 -8.59
CA ASP A 95 -3.47 0.54 -7.91
C ASP A 95 -3.58 -0.64 -8.86
N LEU A 96 -2.91 -1.74 -8.49
CA LEU A 96 -3.04 -2.95 -9.25
C LEU A 96 -4.21 -3.78 -8.75
N SER A 97 -4.75 -3.58 -7.54
CA SER A 97 -5.59 -4.52 -6.80
C SER A 97 -6.80 -5.05 -7.57
N ARG A 98 -7.04 -6.36 -7.49
CA ARG A 98 -8.15 -7.00 -8.23
C ARG A 98 -8.62 -8.32 -7.62
N SER A 99 -9.87 -8.69 -7.91
CA SER A 99 -10.47 -9.97 -7.51
C SER A 99 -10.12 -11.13 -8.45
N ASP A 100 -9.74 -10.85 -9.69
CA ASP A 100 -9.46 -11.87 -10.72
C ASP A 100 -8.27 -11.45 -11.59
N VAL A 101 -7.73 -12.36 -12.41
CA VAL A 101 -6.65 -12.05 -13.35
C VAL A 101 -7.14 -11.02 -14.38
N PRO A 102 -6.36 -9.96 -14.68
CA PRO A 102 -6.76 -8.95 -15.67
C PRO A 102 -7.09 -9.54 -17.04
N SER A 103 -8.08 -8.94 -17.70
CA SER A 103 -8.37 -9.26 -19.12
C SER A 103 -7.23 -8.84 -20.04
N THR A 104 -7.23 -9.28 -21.31
CA THR A 104 -6.17 -8.89 -22.26
C THR A 104 -6.17 -7.38 -22.53
N GLU A 105 -7.35 -6.77 -22.64
CA GLU A 105 -7.54 -5.34 -22.85
C GLU A 105 -7.03 -4.54 -21.65
N GLU A 106 -7.47 -4.92 -20.45
CA GLU A 106 -7.02 -4.32 -19.18
C GLU A 106 -5.50 -4.46 -19.02
N TRP A 107 -4.94 -5.62 -19.38
CA TRP A 107 -3.50 -5.83 -19.32
C TRP A 107 -2.71 -4.83 -20.17
N ARG A 108 -3.18 -4.55 -21.39
CA ARG A 108 -2.54 -3.55 -22.26
C ARG A 108 -2.64 -2.14 -21.67
N GLU A 109 -3.75 -1.82 -21.02
CA GLU A 109 -3.94 -0.55 -20.34
C GLU A 109 -3.00 -0.41 -19.14
N ILE A 110 -2.85 -1.46 -18.35
CA ILE A 110 -1.90 -1.48 -17.23
C ILE A 110 -0.48 -1.33 -17.75
N GLN A 111 -0.04 -2.13 -18.73
CA GLN A 111 1.32 -2.03 -19.30
C GLN A 111 1.64 -0.62 -19.82
N LYS A 112 0.65 0.06 -20.41
CA LYS A 112 0.81 1.41 -20.96
C LYS A 112 0.87 2.49 -19.87
N SER A 113 0.10 2.33 -18.80
CA SER A 113 -0.07 3.36 -17.77
C SER A 113 0.80 3.14 -16.54
N PHE A 114 1.37 1.94 -16.36
CA PHE A 114 2.16 1.61 -15.19
C PHE A 114 3.43 2.47 -15.09
N PRO A 115 3.78 2.98 -13.90
CA PRO A 115 4.96 3.82 -13.71
C PRO A 115 6.26 3.09 -14.06
N GLN A 116 6.95 3.56 -15.10
CA GLN A 116 8.14 2.88 -15.67
C GLN A 116 9.34 2.83 -14.72
N ASN A 117 9.38 3.72 -13.73
CA ASN A 117 10.42 3.79 -12.71
C ASN A 117 10.10 2.97 -11.45
N PHE A 118 8.92 2.36 -11.36
CA PHE A 118 8.55 1.58 -10.18
C PHE A 118 9.44 0.33 -10.05
N PRO A 119 10.03 0.06 -8.87
CA PRO A 119 10.92 -1.09 -8.71
C PRO A 119 10.16 -2.42 -8.84
N LYS A 120 10.39 -3.13 -9.95
CA LYS A 120 9.70 -4.40 -10.25
C LYS A 120 9.88 -5.44 -9.14
N GLU A 121 11.01 -5.48 -8.45
CA GLU A 121 11.24 -6.43 -7.35
C GLU A 121 10.29 -6.30 -6.16
N LEU A 122 9.59 -5.16 -6.02
CA LEU A 122 8.53 -5.02 -5.01
C LEU A 122 7.31 -5.87 -5.40
N LEU A 123 7.02 -5.96 -6.70
CA LEU A 123 5.86 -6.63 -7.26
C LEU A 123 5.93 -8.15 -7.08
N SER A 124 4.78 -8.83 -7.14
CA SER A 124 4.76 -10.30 -7.22
C SER A 124 5.34 -10.78 -8.55
N GLU A 125 5.76 -12.06 -8.64
CA GLU A 125 6.29 -12.62 -9.89
C GLU A 125 5.32 -12.48 -11.07
N PHE A 126 4.01 -12.59 -10.82
CA PHE A 126 2.99 -12.41 -11.84
C PHE A 126 3.09 -11.03 -12.49
N TRP A 127 3.12 -9.97 -11.67
CA TRP A 127 3.24 -8.60 -12.13
C TRP A 127 4.61 -8.29 -12.74
N GLN A 128 5.69 -8.86 -12.20
CA GLN A 128 7.04 -8.67 -12.74
C GLN A 128 7.22 -9.22 -14.15
N LYS A 129 6.60 -10.36 -14.46
CA LYS A 129 6.64 -10.96 -15.81
C LYS A 129 5.77 -10.18 -16.79
N GLY A 130 4.79 -9.46 -16.27
CA GLY A 130 3.75 -8.78 -17.03
C GLY A 130 4.04 -7.34 -17.43
N LEU A 131 4.71 -6.62 -16.55
CA LEU A 131 5.07 -5.20 -16.67
C LEU A 131 6.56 -5.09 -16.95
#